data_AF-A0A5D2HQ77-F1
#
_entry.id   AF-A0A5D2HQ77-F1
#
_cell.length_a   1.000
_cell.length_b   1.000
_cell.length_c   1.000
_cell.angle_alpha   90.00
_cell.angle_beta   90.00
_cell.angle_gamma   90.00
#
_symmetry.space_group_name_H-M   'P 1'
#
loop_
_entity.id
_entity.type
_entity.pdbx_description
1 polymer ?
#
loop_
_entity_poly.entity_id
_entity_poly.type
_entity_poly.pdbx_seq_one_letter_code
_entity_poly.pdbx_strand_id
1 'polypeptide(L)'
;MDTVSRAFRGCTHCFKGQCKSLRQAISSYIRRTGQSIVMDEEKDKDMVSSLLEFKASLDSILEESFSKNEAFCNTIKDSFEHLINLRQNRPAELIAKFLDEKLRDGNKGTSEEELEGTLDKVLVLFRFIQGKDVFEAFYKKDLAKRLLLGKSASIDAEKSMISKLKTECGS
;
A
#
# COMPACT_ATOMS: atom_id res chain seq x y z
N MET A 1 12.53 11.83 -14.54
CA MET A 1 12.68 10.44 -14.04
C MET A 1 13.94 9.76 -14.61
N ASP A 2 14.48 10.21 -15.74
CA ASP A 2 15.68 9.62 -16.38
C ASP A 2 17.03 9.79 -15.65
N THR A 3 17.16 10.76 -14.74
CA THR A 3 18.44 11.06 -14.08
C THR A 3 18.82 10.03 -13.02
N VAL A 4 17.83 9.41 -12.37
CA VAL A 4 18.05 8.40 -11.31
C VAL A 4 18.45 7.07 -11.93
N SER A 5 17.71 6.59 -12.93
CA SER A 5 17.99 5.31 -13.62
C SER A 5 19.31 5.31 -14.41
N ARG A 6 19.84 6.48 -14.80
CA ARG A 6 21.18 6.59 -15.40
C ARG A 6 22.31 6.60 -14.37
N ALA A 7 22.09 7.14 -13.17
CA ALA A 7 23.11 7.17 -12.13
C ALA A 7 23.44 5.79 -11.55
N PHE A 8 22.49 4.85 -11.55
CA PHE A 8 22.65 3.55 -10.87
C PHE A 8 23.13 2.39 -11.75
N ARG A 9 23.04 2.48 -13.10
CA ARG A 9 23.49 1.40 -14.00
C ARG A 9 25.01 1.15 -13.99
N GLY A 10 25.81 2.08 -13.48
CA GLY A 10 27.27 1.96 -13.42
C GLY A 10 27.83 1.26 -12.17
N CYS A 11 26.97 0.79 -11.25
CA CYS A 11 27.39 0.43 -9.89
C CYS A 11 27.36 -1.08 -9.58
N THR A 12 27.62 -1.95 -10.56
CA THR A 12 27.67 -3.41 -10.31
C THR A 12 28.95 -3.89 -9.62
N HIS A 13 29.99 -3.05 -9.50
CA HIS A 13 31.29 -3.46 -8.94
C HIS A 13 31.86 -2.64 -7.77
N CYS A 14 31.14 -1.66 -7.21
CA CYS A 14 31.68 -0.79 -6.15
C CYS A 14 31.11 -1.08 -4.74
N PHE A 15 31.84 -1.91 -4.00
CA PHE A 15 32.16 -1.85 -2.57
C PHE A 15 31.03 -1.62 -1.55
N LYS A 16 30.80 -2.64 -0.70
CA LYS A 16 29.87 -2.77 0.45
C LYS A 16 29.52 -1.49 1.26
N GLY A 17 30.38 -0.47 1.29
CA GLY A 17 30.12 0.82 1.94
C GLY A 17 29.12 1.73 1.22
N GLN A 18 29.13 1.77 -0.13
CA GLN A 18 28.22 2.63 -0.90
C GLN A 18 26.77 2.13 -0.85
N CYS A 19 26.57 0.81 -0.82
CA CYS A 19 25.25 0.21 -0.64
C CYS A 19 24.63 0.50 0.74
N LYS A 20 25.42 0.74 1.79
CA LYS A 20 24.89 1.10 3.12
C LYS A 20 24.39 2.54 3.14
N SER A 21 25.22 3.48 2.68
CA SER A 21 24.85 4.90 2.62
C SER A 21 23.66 5.13 1.69
N LEU A 22 23.60 4.43 0.56
CA LEU A 22 22.46 4.52 -0.35
C LEU A 22 21.16 3.97 0.26
N ARG A 23 21.21 2.82 0.95
CA ARG A 23 20.05 2.30 1.69
C ARG A 23 19.58 3.26 2.78
N GLN A 24 20.50 3.89 3.51
CA GLN A 24 20.15 4.92 4.49
C GLN A 24 19.47 6.13 3.83
N ALA A 25 19.98 6.60 2.69
CA ALA A 25 19.36 7.69 1.95
C ALA A 25 17.95 7.33 1.46
N ILE A 26 17.77 6.12 0.92
CA ILE A 26 16.46 5.60 0.49
C ILE A 26 15.49 5.51 1.68
N SER A 27 15.93 4.94 2.80
CA SER A 27 15.12 4.86 4.03
C SER A 27 14.68 6.25 4.49
N SER A 28 15.60 7.22 4.53
CA SER A 28 15.28 8.60 4.94
C SER A 28 14.32 9.28 3.97
N TYR A 29 14.50 9.09 2.67
CA TYR A 29 13.56 9.59 1.65
C TYR A 29 12.16 9.01 1.84
N ILE A 30 12.06 7.68 1.97
CA ILE A 30 10.80 6.97 2.16
C ILE A 30 10.07 7.47 3.40
N ARG A 31 10.78 7.56 4.53
CA ARG A 31 10.20 8.02 5.80
C ARG A 31 9.73 9.47 5.71
N ARG A 32 10.55 10.37 5.14
CA ARG A 32 10.20 11.80 5.03
C ARG A 32 9.00 12.02 4.12
N THR A 33 9.03 11.45 2.91
CA THR A 33 7.95 11.59 1.94
C THR A 33 6.67 10.92 2.45
N GLY A 34 6.77 9.69 2.96
CA GLY A 34 5.63 8.99 3.53
C GLY A 34 5.03 9.67 4.75
N GLN A 35 5.85 10.28 5.61
CA GLN A 35 5.34 11.08 6.74
C GLN A 35 4.52 12.27 6.25
N SER A 36 4.93 12.96 5.18
CA SER A 36 4.12 14.05 4.62
C SER A 36 2.78 13.58 4.03
N ILE A 37 2.68 12.32 3.62
CA ILE A 37 1.41 11.72 3.16
C ILE A 37 0.53 11.33 4.35
N VAL A 38 1.09 10.66 5.36
CA VAL A 38 0.32 10.06 6.47
C VAL A 38 -0.10 11.09 7.53
N MET A 39 0.63 12.19 7.66
CA MET A 39 0.37 13.24 8.66
C MET A 39 -0.45 14.42 8.16
N ASP A 40 -0.75 14.49 6.86
CA ASP A 40 -1.57 15.56 6.28
C ASP A 40 -3.06 15.24 6.45
N GLU A 41 -3.65 15.72 7.56
CA GLU A 41 -5.05 15.44 7.90
C GLU A 41 -6.05 16.04 6.90
N GLU A 42 -5.68 17.13 6.22
CA GLU A 42 -6.52 17.75 5.19
C GLU A 42 -6.68 16.85 3.97
N LYS A 43 -5.69 15.96 3.74
CA LYS A 43 -5.65 15.00 2.64
C LYS A 43 -5.94 13.55 3.04
N ASP A 44 -6.58 13.34 4.19
CA ASP A 44 -6.97 12.00 4.65
C ASP A 44 -7.75 11.20 3.60
N LYS A 45 -8.55 11.88 2.77
CA LYS A 45 -9.32 11.25 1.69
C LYS A 45 -8.43 10.65 0.60
N ASP A 46 -7.27 11.25 0.36
CA ASP A 46 -6.33 10.87 -0.69
C ASP A 46 -5.13 10.08 -0.14
N MET A 47 -5.11 9.79 1.17
CA MET A 47 -3.98 9.14 1.82
C MET A 47 -3.71 7.75 1.23
N VAL A 48 -4.76 6.92 1.08
CA VAL A 48 -4.60 5.54 0.59
C VAL A 48 -4.16 5.52 -0.86
N SER A 49 -4.77 6.32 -1.74
CA SER A 49 -4.34 6.45 -3.14
C SER A 49 -2.90 6.93 -3.26
N SER A 50 -2.52 7.95 -2.48
CA SER A 50 -1.15 8.48 -2.44
C SER A 50 -0.15 7.43 -1.96
N LEU A 51 -0.50 6.60 -0.96
CA LEU A 51 0.35 5.51 -0.50
C LEU A 51 0.49 4.39 -1.55
N LEU A 52 -0.57 4.07 -2.29
CA LEU A 52 -0.53 3.08 -3.38
C LEU A 52 0.39 3.54 -4.51
N GLU A 53 0.25 4.79 -4.95
CA GLU A 53 1.10 5.39 -5.98
C GLU A 53 2.55 5.47 -5.52
N PHE A 54 2.77 5.90 -4.28
CA PHE A 54 4.11 5.96 -3.71
C PHE A 54 4.75 4.57 -3.63
N LYS A 55 4.02 3.56 -3.18
CA LYS A 55 4.50 2.18 -3.15
C LYS A 55 4.85 1.67 -4.54
N ALA A 56 3.99 1.91 -5.54
CA ALA A 56 4.26 1.53 -6.93
C ALA A 56 5.53 2.19 -7.48
N SER A 57 5.76 3.48 -7.15
CA SER A 57 6.98 4.18 -7.55
C SER A 57 8.25 3.56 -6.93
N LEU A 58 8.18 3.12 -5.67
CA LEU A 58 9.30 2.46 -4.98
C LEU A 58 9.58 1.08 -5.58
N ASP A 59 8.54 0.34 -5.96
CA ASP A 59 8.67 -0.97 -6.60
C ASP A 59 9.32 -0.88 -7.98
N SER A 60 8.92 0.10 -8.80
CA SER A 60 9.57 0.37 -10.10
C SER A 60 11.04 0.74 -9.93
N ILE A 61 11.38 1.62 -8.97
CA ILE A 61 12.78 1.97 -8.69
C ILE A 61 13.58 0.72 -8.27
N LEU A 62 13.01 -0.13 -7.42
CA LEU A 62 13.64 -1.35 -6.95
C LEU A 62 13.90 -2.37 -8.07
N GLU A 63 12.94 -2.52 -8.98
CA GLU A 63 13.06 -3.42 -10.12
C GLU A 63 14.04 -2.90 -11.16
N GLU A 64 13.90 -1.64 -11.57
CA GLU A 64 14.68 -1.06 -12.68
C GLU A 64 16.11 -0.68 -12.29
N SER A 65 16.31 -0.18 -11.07
CA SER A 65 17.62 0.38 -10.65
C SER A 65 18.44 -0.59 -9.81
N PHE A 66 17.79 -1.54 -9.12
CA PHE A 66 18.45 -2.42 -8.15
C PHE A 66 18.23 -3.91 -8.44
N SER A 67 17.57 -4.27 -9.54
CA SER A 67 17.30 -5.67 -9.94
C SER A 67 16.73 -6.51 -8.79
N LYS A 68 15.82 -5.92 -7.99
CA LYS A 68 15.22 -6.54 -6.80
C LYS A 68 16.23 -7.05 -5.76
N ASN A 69 17.34 -6.32 -5.57
CA ASN A 69 18.32 -6.65 -4.54
C ASN A 69 17.67 -6.70 -3.14
N GLU A 70 17.80 -7.86 -2.48
CA GLU A 70 17.14 -8.18 -1.22
C GLU A 70 17.39 -7.15 -0.10
N ALA A 71 18.61 -6.61 0.00
CA ALA A 71 18.93 -5.62 1.02
C ALA A 71 18.16 -4.30 0.83
N PHE A 72 17.91 -3.90 -0.42
CA PHE A 72 17.07 -2.75 -0.75
C PHE A 72 15.59 -3.07 -0.55
N CYS A 73 15.15 -4.27 -0.93
CA CYS A 73 13.79 -4.75 -0.65
C CYS A 73 13.45 -4.62 0.84
N ASN A 74 14.32 -5.15 1.71
CA ASN A 74 14.13 -5.10 3.16
C ASN A 74 14.15 -3.65 3.68
N THR A 75 15.08 -2.82 3.18
CA THR A 75 15.14 -1.40 3.57
C THR A 75 13.86 -0.64 3.22
N ILE A 76 13.30 -0.88 2.03
CA ILE A 76 12.04 -0.28 1.60
C ILE A 76 10.90 -0.80 2.48
N LYS A 77 10.83 -2.12 2.68
CA LYS A 77 9.81 -2.77 3.50
C LYS A 77 9.77 -2.18 4.91
N ASP A 78 10.91 -2.13 5.60
CA ASP A 78 11.02 -1.63 6.98
C ASP A 78 10.67 -0.14 7.07
N SER A 79 11.08 0.64 6.07
CA SER A 79 10.79 2.09 6.04
C SER A 79 9.31 2.36 5.77
N PHE A 80 8.68 1.54 4.92
CA PHE A 80 7.27 1.63 4.60
C PHE A 80 6.38 1.15 5.75
N GLU A 81 6.76 0.08 6.43
CA GLU A 81 6.09 -0.36 7.65
C GLU A 81 6.19 0.70 8.75
N HIS A 82 7.35 1.34 8.91
CA HIS A 82 7.48 2.43 9.86
C HIS A 82 6.56 3.60 9.53
N LEU A 83 6.55 4.09 8.28
CA LEU A 83 5.78 5.29 7.91
C LEU A 83 4.26 5.06 8.02
N ILE A 84 3.76 3.89 7.61
CA ILE A 84 2.31 3.63 7.62
C ILE A 84 1.79 3.49 9.05
N ASN A 85 2.65 3.15 10.01
CA ASN A 85 2.28 3.03 11.42
C ASN A 85 2.64 4.27 12.25
N LEU A 86 3.14 5.35 11.63
CA LEU A 86 3.43 6.60 12.34
C LEU A 86 2.17 7.25 12.92
N ARG A 87 1.04 7.18 12.21
CA ARG A 87 -0.26 7.67 12.70
C ARG A 87 -1.06 6.47 13.20
N GLN A 88 -1.24 6.40 14.51
CA GLN A 88 -1.91 5.27 15.14
C GLN A 88 -3.36 5.12 14.62
N ASN A 89 -3.75 3.91 14.27
CA ASN A 89 -5.11 3.48 13.88
C ASN A 89 -5.70 4.12 12.60
N ARG A 90 -5.29 5.33 12.23
CA ARG A 90 -5.90 6.06 11.12
C ARG A 90 -5.69 5.37 9.77
N PRO A 91 -4.49 4.91 9.40
CA PRO A 91 -4.30 4.23 8.12
C PRO A 91 -5.12 2.95 8.03
N ALA A 92 -5.30 2.21 9.13
CA ALA A 92 -6.17 1.05 9.19
C ALA A 92 -7.65 1.40 8.91
N GLU A 93 -8.17 2.45 9.53
CA GLU A 93 -9.52 2.97 9.26
C GLU A 93 -9.68 3.41 7.80
N LEU A 94 -8.74 4.19 7.28
CA LEU A 94 -8.82 4.76 5.94
C LEU A 94 -8.70 3.68 4.86
N ILE A 95 -7.88 2.64 5.07
CA ILE A 95 -7.81 1.48 4.17
C ILE A 95 -9.15 0.74 4.15
N ALA A 96 -9.80 0.53 5.30
CA ALA A 96 -11.11 -0.11 5.36
C ALA A 96 -12.18 0.72 4.61
N LYS A 97 -12.17 2.05 4.78
CA LYS A 97 -13.07 2.97 4.07
C LYS A 97 -12.81 2.99 2.56
N PHE A 98 -11.56 2.97 2.14
CA PHE A 98 -11.19 2.92 0.73
C PHE A 98 -11.71 1.64 0.06
N LEU A 99 -11.62 0.49 0.75
CA LEU A 99 -12.22 -0.76 0.27
C LEU A 99 -13.74 -0.69 0.18
N ASP A 100 -14.43 -0.10 1.17
CA ASP A 100 -15.89 0.12 1.10
C ASP A 100 -16.27 0.93 -0.14
N GLU A 101 -15.54 2.02 -0.40
CA GLU A 101 -15.78 2.87 -1.57
C GLU A 101 -15.61 2.09 -2.88
N LYS A 102 -14.49 1.36 -3.04
CA LYS A 102 -14.25 0.56 -4.24
C LYS A 102 -15.26 -0.56 -4.46
N LEU A 103 -15.71 -1.22 -3.38
CA LEU A 103 -16.73 -2.27 -3.46
C LEU A 103 -18.15 -1.73 -3.68
N ARG A 104 -18.40 -0.45 -3.44
CA ARG A 104 -19.67 0.23 -3.78
C ARG A 104 -19.67 0.78 -5.20
N ASP A 105 -18.53 1.34 -5.62
CA ASP A 105 -18.39 2.03 -6.89
C ASP A 105 -17.94 1.14 -8.05
N GLY A 106 -17.60 -0.13 -7.81
CA GLY A 106 -17.10 -1.08 -8.81
C GLY A 106 -17.93 -1.19 -10.11
N ASN A 107 -19.23 -0.85 -10.07
CA ASN A 107 -20.09 -0.85 -11.27
C ASN A 107 -20.09 0.46 -12.07
N LYS A 108 -19.37 1.50 -11.63
CA LYS A 108 -19.34 2.84 -12.27
C LYS A 108 -18.22 2.97 -13.31
N GLY A 109 -18.07 1.98 -14.19
CA GLY A 109 -17.15 2.03 -15.33
C GLY A 109 -15.71 1.57 -15.05
N THR A 110 -15.45 0.96 -13.90
CA THR A 110 -14.22 0.19 -13.64
C THR A 110 -14.47 -1.26 -14.04
N SER A 111 -13.53 -1.88 -14.76
CA SER A 111 -13.67 -3.30 -15.11
C SER A 111 -13.47 -4.18 -13.86
N GLU A 112 -14.01 -5.40 -13.86
CA GLU A 112 -13.79 -6.35 -12.76
C GLU A 112 -12.30 -6.66 -12.55
N GLU A 113 -11.52 -6.70 -13.64
CA GLU A 113 -10.06 -6.92 -13.60
C GLU A 113 -9.32 -5.73 -12.95
N GLU A 114 -9.70 -4.50 -13.29
CA GLU A 114 -9.12 -3.29 -12.69
C GLU A 114 -9.48 -3.18 -11.20
N LEU A 115 -10.73 -3.54 -10.85
CA LEU A 115 -11.17 -3.60 -9.47
C LEU A 115 -10.35 -4.62 -8.69
N GLU A 116 -10.23 -5.84 -9.19
CA GLU A 116 -9.46 -6.92 -8.57
C GLU A 116 -7.99 -6.53 -8.37
N GLY A 117 -7.36 -5.96 -9.40
CA GLY A 117 -5.99 -5.45 -9.30
C GLY A 117 -5.84 -4.30 -8.29
N THR A 118 -6.89 -3.50 -8.09
CA THR A 118 -6.92 -2.47 -7.03
C THR A 118 -7.02 -3.11 -5.65
N LEU A 119 -7.89 -4.10 -5.46
CA LEU A 119 -8.04 -4.82 -4.19
C LEU A 119 -6.71 -5.48 -3.76
N ASP A 120 -6.00 -6.10 -4.70
CA ASP A 120 -4.69 -6.72 -4.43
C ASP A 120 -3.64 -5.70 -3.97
N LYS A 121 -3.58 -4.53 -4.62
CA LYS A 121 -2.65 -3.46 -4.21
C LYS A 121 -2.99 -2.93 -2.81
N VAL A 122 -4.27 -2.83 -2.46
CA VAL A 122 -4.70 -2.43 -1.11
C VAL A 122 -4.30 -3.48 -0.07
N LEU A 123 -4.38 -4.76 -0.40
CA LEU A 123 -3.93 -5.83 0.50
C LEU A 123 -2.43 -5.81 0.77
N VAL A 124 -1.63 -5.35 -0.21
CA VAL A 124 -0.21 -5.08 0.04
C VAL A 124 -0.04 -4.01 1.13
N LEU A 125 -0.84 -2.94 1.12
CA LEU A 125 -0.82 -1.94 2.22
C LEU A 125 -1.30 -2.53 3.54
N PHE A 126 -2.35 -3.35 3.52
CA PHE A 126 -2.88 -4.04 4.70
C PHE A 126 -1.82 -4.89 5.42
N ARG A 127 -0.89 -5.52 4.68
CA ARG A 127 0.20 -6.29 5.29
C ARG A 127 1.15 -5.44 6.14
N PHE A 128 1.23 -4.13 5.89
CA PHE A 128 2.11 -3.22 6.63
C PHE A 128 1.44 -2.60 7.87
N ILE A 129 0.11 -2.66 8.03
CA ILE A 129 -0.55 -2.04 9.18
C ILE A 129 -0.46 -2.91 10.44
N GLN A 130 -0.27 -2.27 11.59
CA GLN A 130 -0.32 -2.91 12.91
C GLN A 130 -1.75 -2.99 13.46
N GLY A 131 -2.58 -1.98 13.21
CA GLY A 131 -3.97 -1.89 13.71
C GLY A 131 -4.98 -2.76 12.94
N LYS A 132 -4.72 -4.07 12.83
CA LYS A 132 -5.58 -5.00 12.09
C LYS A 132 -6.97 -5.18 12.73
N ASP A 133 -7.06 -5.09 14.05
CA ASP A 133 -8.30 -5.08 14.83
C ASP A 133 -9.18 -3.86 14.51
N VAL A 134 -8.56 -2.69 14.39
CA VAL A 134 -9.24 -1.46 13.97
C VAL A 134 -9.75 -1.61 12.54
N PHE A 135 -8.90 -2.06 11.63
CA PHE A 135 -9.31 -2.35 10.25
C PHE A 135 -10.53 -3.30 10.22
N GLU A 136 -10.47 -4.41 10.96
CA GLU A 136 -11.53 -5.41 11.01
C GLU A 136 -12.86 -4.83 11.53
N ALA A 137 -12.81 -4.02 12.58
CA ALA A 137 -14.00 -3.37 13.14
C ALA A 137 -14.68 -2.44 12.12
N PHE A 138 -13.90 -1.62 11.41
CA PHE A 138 -14.42 -0.74 10.36
C PHE A 138 -14.93 -1.53 9.16
N TYR A 139 -14.17 -2.52 8.69
CA TYR A 139 -14.53 -3.35 7.54
C TYR A 139 -15.83 -4.12 7.79
N LYS A 140 -15.98 -4.79 8.95
CA LYS A 140 -17.21 -5.53 9.31
C LYS A 140 -18.42 -4.61 9.39
N LYS A 141 -18.27 -3.43 10.01
CA LYS A 141 -19.34 -2.45 10.15
C LYS A 141 -19.87 -2.01 8.78
N ASP A 142 -18.97 -1.70 7.84
CA ASP A 142 -19.38 -1.18 6.54
C ASP A 142 -19.82 -2.30 5.59
N LEU A 143 -19.22 -3.50 5.66
CA LEU A 143 -19.74 -4.70 5.00
C LEU A 143 -21.19 -5.01 5.42
N ALA A 144 -21.49 -4.99 6.72
CA ALA A 144 -22.85 -5.22 7.20
C ALA A 144 -23.85 -4.22 6.60
N LYS A 145 -23.49 -2.94 6.51
CA LYS A 145 -24.32 -1.93 5.85
C LYS A 145 -24.50 -2.20 4.36
N ARG A 146 -23.44 -2.58 3.64
CA ARG A 146 -23.52 -2.87 2.20
C ARG A 146 -24.47 -4.05 1.93
N LEU A 147 -24.36 -5.11 2.73
CA LEU A 147 -25.22 -6.29 2.62
C LEU A 147 -26.68 -5.97 2.96
N LEU A 148 -26.94 -5.24 4.05
CA LEU A 148 -28.30 -4.89 4.47
C LEU A 148 -28.99 -3.91 3.52
N LEU A 149 -28.23 -3.02 2.88
CA LEU A 149 -28.76 -1.98 1.99
C LEU A 149 -28.67 -2.32 0.50
N GLY A 150 -28.12 -3.49 0.14
CA GLY A 150 -27.93 -3.90 -1.26
C GLY A 150 -27.05 -2.93 -2.05
N LYS A 151 -26.01 -2.36 -1.42
CA LYS A 151 -25.15 -1.31 -2.02
C LYS A 151 -23.82 -1.82 -2.58
N SER A 152 -23.61 -3.14 -2.61
CA SER A 152 -22.42 -3.75 -3.19
C SER A 152 -22.47 -3.71 -4.72
N ALA A 153 -21.31 -3.48 -5.35
CA ALA A 153 -21.17 -3.53 -6.81
C ALA A 153 -21.36 -4.95 -7.34
N SER A 154 -20.71 -5.94 -6.73
CA SER A 154 -20.82 -7.35 -7.12
C SER A 154 -20.71 -8.26 -5.91
N ILE A 155 -21.53 -9.32 -5.89
CA ILE A 155 -21.47 -10.37 -4.86
C ILE A 155 -20.14 -11.13 -4.98
N ASP A 156 -19.63 -11.32 -6.19
CA ASP A 156 -18.40 -12.06 -6.43
C ASP A 156 -17.17 -11.27 -5.99
N ALA A 157 -17.18 -9.93 -6.16
CA ALA A 157 -16.16 -9.05 -5.62
C ALA A 157 -16.12 -9.10 -4.08
N GLU A 158 -17.28 -9.13 -3.41
CA GLU A 158 -17.34 -9.26 -1.95
C GLU A 158 -16.76 -10.61 -1.48
N LYS A 159 -17.14 -11.71 -2.15
CA LYS A 159 -16.58 -13.04 -1.85
C LYS A 159 -15.07 -13.10 -2.08
N SER A 160 -14.59 -12.52 -3.18
CA SER A 160 -13.16 -12.42 -3.50
C SER A 160 -12.42 -11.69 -2.38
N MET A 161 -12.91 -10.50 -1.99
CA MET A 161 -12.27 -9.71 -0.95
C MET A 161 -12.22 -10.42 0.41
N ILE A 162 -13.31 -11.07 0.83
CA ILE A 162 -13.34 -11.86 2.07
C ILE A 162 -12.35 -13.03 1.99
N SER A 163 -12.27 -13.72 0.85
CA SER A 163 -11.33 -14.81 0.64
C SER A 163 -9.89 -14.35 0.80
N LYS A 164 -9.53 -13.22 0.16
CA LYS A 164 -8.18 -12.65 0.27
C LYS A 164 -7.84 -12.23 1.71
N LEU A 165 -8.76 -11.58 2.42
CA LEU A 165 -8.54 -11.21 3.83
C LEU A 165 -8.33 -12.43 4.73
N LYS A 166 -9.05 -13.53 4.50
CA LYS A 166 -8.82 -14.80 5.23
C LYS A 166 -7.43 -15.36 4.97
N THR A 167 -6.95 -15.31 3.73
CA THR A 167 -5.59 -15.73 3.38
C THR A 167 -4.53 -14.88 4.09
N GLU A 168 -4.74 -13.57 4.19
CA GLU A 168 -3.79 -12.64 4.84
C GLU A 168 -3.71 -12.75 6.37
N CYS A 169 -4.83 -13.09 7.01
CA CYS A 169 -4.89 -13.18 8.47
C CYS A 169 -4.57 -14.58 9.02
N GLY A 170 -4.43 -15.58 8.14
CA GLY A 170 -4.33 -16.98 8.54
C GLY A 170 -5.71 -17.52 8.98
N SER A 171 -6.02 -18.73 8.54
CA SER A 171 -7.21 -19.47 8.99
C SER A 171 -6.90 -20.28 10.24
#